data_AF-A0A401IRM3-F1
#
_entry.id   AF-A0A401IRM3-F1
#
_cell.length_a   1.000
_cell.length_b   1.000
_cell.length_c   1.000
_cell.angle_alpha   90.00
_cell.angle_beta   90.00
_cell.angle_gamma   90.00
#
_symmetry.space_group_name_H-M   'P 1'
#
loop_
_entity.id
_entity.type
_entity.pdbx_description
1 polymer ?
#
loop_
_entity_poly.entity_id
_entity_poly.type
_entity_poly.pdbx_seq_one_letter_code
_entity_poly.pdbx_strand_id
1 'polypeptide(L)'
;MENELRLLLLEQYGFKKAVQRPDISNKDLELIKQAAQDPALLEQIEAIQAKRQHEEILSALKTYQNLKHPNCWAAAMGKHAAQSTLEGAWLTASAADKEKIEQILEV
;
A
#
# COMPACT_ATOMS: atom_id res chain seq x y z
N MET A 1 7.29 -22.57 -6.32
CA MET A 1 7.98 -22.48 -7.62
C MET A 1 8.10 -21.06 -8.16
N GLU A 2 7.00 -20.33 -8.48
CA GLU A 2 7.12 -18.95 -9.02
C GLU A 2 7.84 -17.99 -8.05
N ASN A 3 7.43 -17.96 -6.78
CA ASN A 3 8.03 -17.07 -5.79
C ASN A 3 9.50 -17.39 -5.50
N GLU A 4 9.89 -18.67 -5.57
CA GLU A 4 11.27 -19.12 -5.35
C GLU A 4 12.17 -18.66 -6.52
N LEU A 5 11.73 -18.85 -7.76
CA LEU A 5 12.40 -18.33 -8.95
C LEU A 5 12.55 -16.81 -8.89
N ARG A 6 11.49 -16.12 -8.46
CA ARG A 6 11.46 -14.66 -8.31
C ARG A 6 12.45 -14.20 -7.25
N LEU A 7 12.50 -14.87 -6.11
CA LEU A 7 13.46 -14.58 -5.05
C LEU A 7 14.91 -14.80 -5.53
N LEU A 8 15.20 -15.92 -6.21
CA LEU A 8 16.53 -16.20 -6.77
C LEU A 8 16.99 -15.10 -7.73
N LEU A 9 16.08 -14.59 -8.58
CA LEU A 9 16.40 -13.46 -9.48
C LEU A 9 16.67 -12.16 -8.71
N LEU A 10 15.91 -11.88 -7.66
CA LEU A 10 16.11 -10.72 -6.79
C LEU A 10 17.44 -10.80 -6.02
N GLU A 11 17.82 -11.99 -5.57
CA GLU A 11 19.11 -12.26 -4.93
C GLU A 11 20.27 -12.05 -5.89
N GLN A 12 20.21 -12.64 -7.09
CA GLN A 12 21.24 -12.47 -8.13
C GLN A 12 21.38 -11.01 -8.57
N TYR A 13 20.27 -10.29 -8.71
CA TYR A 13 20.29 -8.86 -9.02
C TYR A 13 20.82 -8.01 -7.87
N GLY A 14 20.57 -8.46 -6.63
CA GLY A 14 20.95 -7.81 -5.39
C GLY A 14 19.80 -6.99 -4.80
N PHE A 15 19.38 -7.33 -3.58
CA PHE A 15 18.22 -6.71 -2.93
C PHE A 15 18.31 -5.19 -2.79
N LYS A 16 19.47 -4.64 -2.45
CA LYS A 16 19.66 -3.17 -2.36
C LYS A 16 19.36 -2.46 -3.67
N LYS A 17 19.75 -3.08 -4.80
CA LYS A 17 19.45 -2.53 -6.14
C LYS A 17 17.98 -2.71 -6.48
N ALA A 18 17.41 -3.87 -6.15
CA ALA A 18 16.00 -4.16 -6.40
C ALA A 18 15.07 -3.14 -5.72
N VAL A 19 15.29 -2.86 -4.43
CA VAL A 19 14.44 -1.96 -3.62
C VAL A 19 14.50 -0.50 -4.11
N GLN A 20 15.59 -0.09 -4.77
CA GLN A 20 15.72 1.24 -5.37
C GLN A 20 14.97 1.39 -6.69
N ARG A 21 14.47 0.29 -7.28
CA ARG A 21 13.73 0.37 -8.54
C ARG A 21 12.36 0.99 -8.32
N PRO A 22 11.94 1.98 -9.13
CA PRO A 22 10.63 2.61 -8.98
C PRO A 22 9.47 1.64 -9.25
N ASP A 23 9.69 0.63 -10.09
CA ASP A 23 8.71 -0.35 -10.52
C ASP A 23 8.68 -1.64 -9.69
N ILE A 24 9.44 -1.71 -8.58
CA ILE A 24 9.43 -2.89 -7.72
C ILE A 24 8.02 -3.14 -7.16
N SER A 25 7.51 -4.36 -7.30
CA SER A 25 6.17 -4.70 -6.84
C SER A 25 6.14 -4.90 -5.31
N ASN A 26 4.95 -4.75 -4.70
CA ASN A 26 4.79 -5.07 -3.27
C ASN A 26 5.11 -6.54 -2.97
N LYS A 27 4.81 -7.46 -3.90
CA LYS A 27 5.16 -8.88 -3.79
C LYS A 27 6.68 -9.08 -3.74
N ASP A 28 7.43 -8.36 -4.56
CA ASP A 28 8.90 -8.41 -4.53
C ASP A 28 9.46 -7.84 -3.23
N LEU A 29 8.91 -6.72 -2.74
CA LEU A 29 9.28 -6.14 -1.46
C LEU A 29 9.06 -7.12 -0.30
N GLU A 30 7.94 -7.85 -0.29
CA GLU A 30 7.66 -8.87 0.73
C GLU A 30 8.63 -10.06 0.64
N LEU A 31 8.93 -10.54 -0.56
CA LEU A 31 9.90 -11.62 -0.74
C LEU A 31 11.29 -11.21 -0.24
N ILE A 32 11.72 -9.99 -0.54
CA ILE A 32 12.98 -9.44 -0.02
C ILE A 32 12.92 -9.30 1.50
N LYS A 33 11.82 -8.79 2.06
CA LYS A 33 11.64 -8.64 3.51
C LYS A 33 11.75 -9.98 4.25
N GLN A 34 11.22 -11.06 3.67
CA GLN A 34 11.28 -12.40 4.25
C GLN A 34 12.68 -13.03 4.18
N ALA A 35 13.45 -12.73 3.14
CA ALA A 35 14.76 -13.33 2.90
C ALA A 35 15.93 -12.51 3.46
N ALA A 36 15.79 -11.19 3.55
CA ALA A 36 16.85 -10.29 3.97
C ALA A 36 17.00 -10.24 5.50
N GLN A 37 18.26 -10.15 5.95
CA GLN A 37 18.60 -9.96 7.37
C GLN A 37 19.17 -8.56 7.66
N ASP A 38 19.41 -7.74 6.63
CA ASP A 38 19.98 -6.39 6.76
C ASP A 38 18.93 -5.42 7.32
N PRO A 39 19.07 -4.90 8.55
CA PRO A 39 18.08 -4.03 9.18
C PRO A 39 17.83 -2.74 8.39
N ALA A 40 18.86 -2.17 7.78
CA ALA A 40 18.72 -0.93 7.01
C ALA A 40 17.91 -1.15 5.72
N LEU A 41 18.03 -2.33 5.13
CA LEU A 41 17.22 -2.71 3.97
C LEU A 41 15.75 -2.92 4.37
N LEU A 42 15.50 -3.55 5.53
CA LEU A 42 14.15 -3.76 6.05
C LEU A 42 13.46 -2.42 6.34
N GLU A 43 14.15 -1.48 6.99
CA GLU A 43 13.64 -0.12 7.24
C GLU A 43 13.33 0.61 5.93
N GLN A 44 14.18 0.47 4.91
CA GLN A 44 13.93 1.05 3.59
C GLN A 44 12.67 0.47 2.93
N ILE A 45 12.47 -0.85 3.02
CA ILE A 45 11.27 -1.52 2.49
C ILE A 45 10.03 -1.01 3.22
N GLU A 46 10.09 -0.90 4.55
CA GLU A 46 8.97 -0.39 5.35
C GLU A 46 8.64 1.06 5.00
N ALA A 47 9.64 1.92 4.79
CA ALA A 47 9.42 3.29 4.34
C ALA A 47 8.73 3.36 2.97
N ILE A 48 9.12 2.50 2.02
CA ILE A 48 8.48 2.42 0.70
C ILE A 48 7.03 1.96 0.83
N GLN A 49 6.77 0.91 1.61
CA GLN A 49 5.43 0.38 1.81
C GLN A 49 4.53 1.40 2.51
N ALA A 50 5.02 2.07 3.56
CA ALA A 50 4.29 3.12 4.26
C ALA A 50 3.94 4.29 3.33
N LYS A 51 4.89 4.72 2.49
CA LYS A 51 4.64 5.78 1.50
C LYS A 51 3.55 5.39 0.49
N ARG A 52 3.63 4.18 -0.07
CA ARG A 52 2.63 3.67 -1.02
C ARG A 52 1.25 3.56 -0.38
N GLN A 53 1.19 3.04 0.85
CA GLN A 53 -0.05 2.97 1.61
C GLN A 53 -0.64 4.36 1.86
N HIS A 54 0.19 5.34 2.25
CA HIS A 54 -0.26 6.72 2.44
C HIS A 54 -0.85 7.31 1.15
N GLU A 55 -0.20 7.12 0.00
CA GLU A 55 -0.69 7.57 -1.30
C GLU A 55 -2.02 6.90 -1.69
N GLU A 56 -2.17 5.60 -1.42
CA GLU A 56 -3.40 4.85 -1.64
C GLU A 56 -4.54 5.37 -0.77
N ILE A 57 -4.28 5.63 0.52
CA ILE A 57 -5.24 6.25 1.44
C ILE A 57 -5.67 7.62 0.90
N LEU A 58 -4.75 8.50 0.52
CA LEU A 58 -5.09 9.83 -0.01
C LEU A 58 -5.97 9.72 -1.27
N SER A 59 -5.68 8.78 -2.17
CA SER A 59 -6.48 8.52 -3.36
C SER A 59 -7.89 8.02 -3.01
N ALA A 60 -8.00 7.09 -2.06
CA ALA A 60 -9.28 6.56 -1.60
C ALA A 60 -10.12 7.62 -0.89
N LEU A 61 -9.52 8.47 -0.04
CA LEU A 61 -10.20 9.59 0.61
C LEU A 61 -10.78 10.56 -0.41
N LYS A 62 -9.98 10.97 -1.41
CA LYS A 62 -10.42 11.85 -2.49
C LYS A 62 -11.56 11.24 -3.29
N THR A 63 -11.45 9.95 -3.61
CA THR A 63 -12.49 9.21 -4.34
C THR A 63 -13.79 9.16 -3.54
N TYR A 64 -13.71 8.81 -2.25
CA TYR A 64 -14.87 8.76 -1.36
C TYR A 64 -15.57 10.12 -1.26
N GLN A 65 -14.82 11.21 -1.05
CA GLN A 65 -15.38 12.56 -0.98
C GLN A 65 -16.07 13.00 -2.28
N ASN A 66 -15.42 12.76 -3.43
CA ASN A 66 -15.99 13.10 -4.74
C ASN A 66 -17.26 12.30 -5.06
N LEU A 67 -17.34 11.06 -4.55
CA LEU A 67 -18.46 10.15 -4.75
C LEU A 67 -19.46 10.15 -3.60
N LYS A 68 -19.35 11.09 -2.64
CA LYS A 68 -20.28 11.19 -1.49
C LYS A 68 -21.70 11.60 -1.89
N HIS A 69 -21.84 12.42 -2.94
CA HIS A 69 -23.10 13.03 -3.37
C HIS A 69 -23.70 12.59 -4.73
N PRO A 70 -22.97 11.99 -5.70
CA PRO A 70 -23.57 11.56 -6.96
C PRO A 70 -24.43 10.29 -6.81
N ASN A 71 -25.65 10.33 -7.38
CA ASN A 71 -26.69 9.30 -7.23
C ASN A 71 -26.66 8.18 -8.31
N CYS A 72 -25.54 7.94 -8.99
CA CYS A 72 -25.46 6.89 -10.01
C CYS A 72 -24.83 5.59 -9.47
N TRP A 73 -25.21 4.45 -10.07
CA TRP A 73 -24.71 3.13 -9.65
C TRP A 73 -23.18 3.03 -9.69
N ALA A 74 -22.53 3.59 -10.71
CA ALA A 74 -21.08 3.64 -10.80
C ALA A 74 -20.43 4.42 -9.65
N ALA A 75 -21.04 5.53 -9.22
CA ALA A 75 -20.56 6.30 -8.07
C ALA A 75 -20.72 5.52 -6.76
N ALA A 76 -21.84 4.79 -6.59
CA ALA A 76 -22.05 3.94 -5.41
C ALA A 76 -21.00 2.80 -5.33
N MET A 77 -20.69 2.15 -6.46
CA MET A 77 -19.64 1.13 -6.54
C MET A 77 -18.26 1.70 -6.23
N GLY A 78 -17.92 2.87 -6.80
CA GLY A 78 -16.66 3.55 -6.53
C GLY A 78 -16.52 4.00 -5.07
N LYS A 79 -17.61 4.49 -4.46
CA LYS A 79 -17.67 4.83 -3.03
C LYS A 79 -17.42 3.60 -2.16
N HIS A 80 -18.09 2.49 -2.46
CA HIS A 80 -17.92 1.24 -1.70
C HIS A 80 -16.50 0.69 -1.81
N ALA A 81 -15.90 0.72 -3.01
CA ALA A 81 -14.51 0.31 -3.21
C ALA A 81 -13.55 1.19 -2.39
N ALA A 82 -13.70 2.52 -2.47
CA ALA A 82 -12.90 3.45 -1.68
C ALA A 82 -13.08 3.24 -0.18
N GLN A 83 -14.31 3.05 0.30
CA GLN A 83 -14.59 2.74 1.70
C GLN A 83 -13.89 1.46 2.15
N SER A 84 -13.99 0.38 1.37
CA SER A 84 -13.32 -0.89 1.67
C SER A 84 -11.80 -0.75 1.74
N THR A 85 -11.19 0.05 0.86
CA THR A 85 -9.76 0.37 0.91
C THR A 85 -9.40 1.12 2.20
N LEU A 86 -10.20 2.11 2.60
CA LEU A 86 -9.95 2.89 3.83
C LEU A 86 -10.11 2.05 5.09
N GLU A 87 -11.15 1.21 5.17
CA GLU A 87 -11.37 0.28 6.28
C GLU A 87 -10.24 -0.75 6.40
N GLY A 88 -9.79 -1.31 5.27
CA GLY A 88 -8.65 -2.23 5.24
C GLY A 88 -7.34 -1.56 5.64
N ALA A 89 -7.12 -0.31 5.20
CA ALA A 89 -5.94 0.46 5.55
C ALA A 89 -5.92 0.89 7.02
N TRP A 90 -7.08 1.12 7.65
CA TRP A 90 -7.16 1.59 9.05
C TRP A 90 -6.37 0.71 10.02
N LEU A 91 -6.36 -0.62 9.84
CA LEU A 91 -5.65 -1.54 10.75
C LEU A 91 -4.12 -1.33 10.78
N THR A 92 -3.54 -0.85 9.70
CA THR A 92 -2.09 -0.76 9.50
C THR A 92 -1.59 0.66 9.24
N ALA A 93 -2.50 1.62 9.09
CA ALA A 93 -2.21 3.01 8.83
C ALA A 93 -1.54 3.73 10.02
N SER A 94 -0.80 4.80 9.70
CA SER A 94 -0.24 5.72 10.67
C SER A 94 -1.34 6.40 11.49
N ALA A 95 -1.01 6.91 12.70
CA ALA A 95 -1.99 7.60 13.55
C ALA A 95 -2.64 8.81 12.84
N ALA A 96 -1.86 9.58 12.07
CA ALA A 96 -2.38 10.71 11.31
C ALA A 96 -3.31 10.30 10.17
N ASP A 97 -3.08 9.13 9.55
CA ASP A 97 -3.95 8.63 8.50
C ASP A 97 -5.23 8.01 9.06
N LYS A 98 -5.16 7.36 10.23
CA LYS A 98 -6.34 6.89 10.98
C LYS A 98 -7.30 8.02 11.30
N GLU A 99 -6.78 9.13 11.84
CA GLU A 99 -7.60 10.31 12.15
C GLU A 99 -8.33 10.85 10.91
N LYS A 100 -7.66 10.90 9.75
CA LYS A 100 -8.29 11.32 8.49
C LYS A 100 -9.34 10.34 7.99
N ILE A 101 -9.10 9.04 8.15
CA ILE A 101 -10.06 8.00 7.79
C ILE A 101 -11.33 8.13 8.64
N GLU A 102 -11.19 8.26 9.95
CA GLU A 102 -12.30 8.44 10.91
C GLU A 102 -13.12 9.69 10.60
N GLN A 103 -12.46 10.84 10.36
CA GLN A 103 -13.13 12.08 10.00
C GLN A 103 -13.99 11.98 8.73
N ILE A 104 -13.58 11.15 7.75
CA ILE A 104 -14.26 11.05 6.45
C ILE A 104 -15.30 9.93 6.40
N LEU A 105 -15.07 8.83 7.11
CA LEU A 105 -16.04 7.75 7.26
C LEU A 105 -17.13 8.06 8.29
N GLU A 106 -16.98 9.11 9.10
CA GLU A 106 -17.91 9.49 10.18
C GLU A 106 -18.07 8.36 11.22
N VAL A 107 -16.99 7.63 11.50
CA VAL A 107 -16.91 6.53 12.48
C VAL A 107 -16.17 7.00 13.74
#